data_AF-I4DRG1-F1
#
_entry.id   AF-I4DRG1-F1
#
_cell.length_a   1.000
_cell.length_b   1.000
_cell.length_c   1.000
_cell.angle_alpha   90.00
_cell.angle_beta   90.00
_cell.angle_gamma   90.00
#
_symmetry.space_group_name_H-M   'P 1'
#
loop_
_entity.id
_entity.type
_entity.pdbx_description
1 polymer ?
#
loop_
_entity_poly.entity_id
_entity_poly.type
_entity_poly.pdbx_seq_one_letter_code
_entity_poly.pdbx_strand_id
1 'polypeptide(L)'
;VATTVFTPLEYGCVGLSEEAAVARLGEDAVEVYHAYYKPTEFFIPQRNIRNCYLKAVAERAPPQQVLGLHFVGPVAGEVIQGFAAAIKCGLTMEQLMNTVGIHPTVAEEFTRLNITKRSGKDPNPASCCS
;
A
#
# COMPACT_ATOMS: atom_id res chain seq x y z
N VAL A 1 -9.26 -0.79 -13.18
CA VAL A 1 -8.27 -1.59 -13.91
C VAL A 1 -6.94 -1.39 -13.22
N ALA A 2 -6.15 -2.45 -13.01
CA ALA A 2 -4.82 -2.35 -12.43
C ALA A 2 -3.77 -2.08 -13.51
N THR A 3 -2.65 -1.48 -13.14
CA THR A 3 -1.55 -1.18 -14.07
C THR A 3 -0.22 -1.22 -13.34
N THR A 4 0.84 -1.62 -14.04
CA THR A 4 2.20 -1.65 -13.52
C THR A 4 3.14 -1.00 -14.51
N VAL A 5 4.05 -0.18 -13.99
CA VAL A 5 5.15 0.43 -14.72
C VAL A 5 6.44 -0.30 -14.31
N PHE A 6 7.08 -0.95 -15.27
CA PHE A 6 8.28 -1.77 -15.07
C PHE A 6 9.57 -0.94 -15.11
N THR A 7 9.66 0.03 -14.20
CA THR A 7 10.91 0.75 -13.89
C THR A 7 11.88 -0.15 -13.10
N PRO A 8 13.17 0.23 -12.93
CA PRO A 8 14.14 -0.57 -12.18
C PRO A 8 13.70 -0.96 -10.76
N LEU A 9 12.90 -0.09 -10.12
CA LEU A 9 12.04 -0.44 -9.00
C LEU A 9 10.60 -0.29 -9.52
N GLU A 10 9.85 -1.38 -9.60
CA GLU A 10 8.55 -1.39 -10.25
C GLU A 10 7.54 -0.57 -9.45
N TYR A 11 6.53 -0.06 -10.15
CA TYR A 11 5.38 0.61 -9.55
C TYR A 11 4.10 -0.03 -10.04
N GLY A 12 3.31 -0.57 -9.13
CA GLY A 12 1.99 -1.12 -9.41
C GLY A 12 0.91 -0.29 -8.72
N CYS A 13 -0.24 -0.13 -9.37
CA CYS A 13 -1.40 0.49 -8.77
C CYS A 13 -2.75 -0.04 -9.29
N VAL A 14 -3.78 0.16 -8.48
CA VAL A 14 -5.17 -0.08 -8.85
C VAL A 14 -6.07 0.94 -8.15
N GLY A 15 -7.09 1.43 -8.85
CA GLY A 15 -8.04 2.40 -8.29
C GLY A 15 -7.61 3.85 -8.50
N LEU A 16 -8.03 4.74 -7.59
CA LEU A 16 -7.76 6.17 -7.67
C LEU A 16 -6.39 6.52 -7.13
N SER A 17 -5.74 7.51 -7.75
CA SER A 17 -4.65 8.22 -7.09
C SER A 17 -5.18 9.06 -5.92
N GLU A 18 -4.27 9.49 -5.06
CA GLU A 18 -4.59 10.26 -3.86
C GLU A 18 -5.22 11.61 -4.23
N GLU A 19 -4.59 12.34 -5.15
CA GLU A 19 -5.08 13.61 -5.66
C GLU A 19 -6.42 13.46 -6.41
N ALA A 20 -6.65 12.33 -7.09
CA ALA A 20 -7.94 12.05 -7.73
C ALA A 20 -9.04 11.72 -6.70
N ALA A 21 -8.71 11.01 -5.62
CA ALA A 21 -9.65 10.76 -4.53
C ALA A 21 -10.02 12.06 -3.81
N VAL A 22 -9.03 12.89 -3.49
CA VAL A 22 -9.25 14.22 -2.87
C VAL A 22 -10.07 15.13 -3.77
N ALA A 23 -9.78 15.17 -5.07
CA ALA A 23 -10.55 15.99 -6.01
C ALA A 23 -12.02 15.55 -6.14
N ARG A 24 -12.32 14.26 -5.91
CA ARG A 24 -13.69 13.71 -6.01
C ARG A 24 -14.49 13.81 -4.73
N LEU A 25 -13.86 13.58 -3.57
CA LEU A 25 -14.55 13.43 -2.28
C LEU A 25 -14.27 14.57 -1.30
N GLY A 26 -13.24 15.38 -1.56
CA GLY A 26 -12.71 16.37 -0.63
C GLY A 26 -11.66 15.80 0.31
N GLU A 27 -10.75 16.66 0.77
CA GLU A 27 -9.62 16.27 1.62
C GLU A 27 -10.06 15.65 2.95
N ASP A 28 -11.16 16.13 3.54
CA ASP A 28 -11.65 15.64 4.82
C ASP A 28 -12.29 14.24 4.76
N ALA A 29 -12.72 13.81 3.57
CA ALA A 29 -13.36 12.53 3.32
C ALA A 29 -12.37 11.40 3.01
N VAL A 30 -11.09 11.73 2.78
CA VAL A 30 -10.05 10.77 2.41
C VAL A 30 -9.09 10.53 3.58
N GLU A 31 -8.71 9.27 3.77
CA GLU A 31 -7.63 8.86 4.66
C GLU A 31 -6.60 8.06 3.86
N VAL A 32 -5.31 8.31 4.11
CA VAL A 32 -4.22 7.66 3.38
C VAL A 32 -3.33 6.92 4.37
N TYR A 33 -3.38 5.59 4.31
CA TYR A 33 -2.52 4.70 5.07
C TYR A 33 -1.26 4.43 4.26
N HIS A 34 -0.09 4.46 4.90
CA HIS A 34 1.17 4.27 4.17
C HIS A 34 2.30 3.76 5.05
N ALA A 35 3.29 3.13 4.39
CA ALA A 35 4.51 2.67 5.02
C ALA A 35 5.64 2.61 4.00
N TYR A 36 6.88 2.78 4.48
CA TYR A 36 8.05 2.22 3.81
C TYR A 36 8.28 0.82 4.36
N TYR A 37 8.96 -0.03 3.58
CA TYR A 37 9.23 -1.40 3.97
C TYR A 37 10.57 -1.89 3.42
N LYS A 38 11.01 -3.06 3.89
CA LYS A 38 12.29 -3.65 3.50
C LYS A 38 12.07 -5.06 2.94
N PRO A 39 12.21 -5.27 1.63
CA PRO A 39 12.21 -6.62 1.08
C PRO A 39 13.29 -7.48 1.75
N THR A 40 12.94 -8.65 2.25
CA THR A 40 13.88 -9.57 2.92
C THR A 40 15.05 -9.94 1.99
N GLU A 41 14.77 -10.09 0.70
CA GLU A 41 15.74 -10.38 -0.36
C GLU A 41 16.77 -9.26 -0.55
N PHE A 42 16.52 -8.05 -0.06
CA PHE A 42 17.44 -6.92 -0.17
C PHE A 42 18.47 -6.89 0.96
N PHE A 43 18.25 -7.65 2.05
CA PHE A 43 19.08 -7.60 3.25
C PHE A 43 20.50 -8.13 3.02
N ILE A 44 20.64 -9.37 2.57
CA ILE A 44 21.94 -10.01 2.28
C ILE A 44 22.73 -9.26 1.20
N PRO A 45 22.15 -8.89 0.03
CA PRO A 45 22.88 -8.14 -0.98
C PRO A 45 23.01 -6.65 -0.67
N GLN A 46 22.52 -6.18 0.48
CA GLN A 46 22.56 -4.77 0.90
C GLN A 46 22.00 -3.80 -0.15
N ARG A 47 20.89 -4.18 -0.80
CA ARG A 47 20.24 -3.34 -1.81
C ARG A 47 19.56 -2.16 -1.14
N ASN A 48 19.47 -1.05 -1.88
CA ASN A 48 18.82 0.17 -1.39
C ASN A 48 17.32 -0.06 -1.18
N ILE A 49 16.87 0.14 0.06
CA ILE A 49 15.48 -0.02 0.52
C ILE A 49 14.70 1.31 0.59
N ARG A 50 15.38 2.46 0.43
CA ARG A 50 14.83 3.79 0.74
C ARG A 50 13.53 4.12 -0.01
N ASN A 51 13.32 3.50 -1.17
CA ASN A 51 12.21 3.82 -2.06
C ASN A 51 11.15 2.71 -2.11
N CYS A 52 11.29 1.63 -1.33
CA CYS A 52 10.24 0.61 -1.22
C CYS A 52 9.11 1.17 -0.35
N TYR A 53 7.94 1.39 -0.96
CA TYR A 53 6.85 2.14 -0.36
C TYR A 53 5.50 1.60 -0.82
N LEU A 54 4.50 1.67 0.06
CA LEU A 54 3.13 1.35 -0.28
C LEU A 54 2.16 2.33 0.37
N LYS A 55 1.01 2.53 -0.27
CA LYS A 55 -0.11 3.26 0.32
C LYS A 55 -1.46 2.68 -0.06
N ALA A 56 -2.41 2.82 0.87
CA ALA A 56 -3.82 2.63 0.63
C ALA A 56 -4.56 3.97 0.78
N VAL A 57 -5.31 4.34 -0.25
CA VAL A 57 -6.21 5.48 -0.26
C VAL A 57 -7.61 4.95 0.03
N ALA A 58 -8.23 5.45 1.09
CA ALA A 58 -9.54 4.98 1.55
C ALA A 58 -10.48 6.14 1.88
N GLU A 59 -11.78 5.86 1.87
CA GLU A 59 -12.75 6.74 2.51
C GLU A 59 -12.50 6.77 4.02
N ARG A 60 -12.68 7.93 4.64
CA ARG A 60 -12.50 8.09 6.09
C ARG A 60 -13.72 7.61 6.87
N ALA A 61 -14.91 7.81 6.30
CA ALA A 61 -16.16 7.37 6.90
C ALA A 61 -16.27 5.83 6.85
N PRO A 62 -16.91 5.19 7.85
CA PRO A 62 -17.25 3.78 7.77
C PRO A 62 -18.08 3.50 6.49
N PRO A 63 -17.77 2.43 5.74
CA PRO A 63 -16.95 1.27 6.14
C PRO A 63 -15.45 1.37 5.78
N GLN A 64 -14.93 2.56 5.48
CA GLN A 64 -13.54 2.77 5.03
C GLN A 64 -13.19 1.98 3.77
N GLN A 65 -13.99 2.19 2.72
CA GLN A 65 -13.77 1.54 1.43
C GLN A 65 -12.41 1.94 0.85
N VAL A 66 -11.64 0.94 0.37
CA VAL A 66 -10.37 1.18 -0.31
C VAL A 66 -10.64 1.68 -1.73
N LEU A 67 -10.25 2.92 -1.99
CA LEU A 67 -10.42 3.62 -3.26
C LEU A 67 -9.25 3.38 -4.21
N GLY A 68 -8.06 3.16 -3.66
CA GLY A 68 -6.86 2.89 -4.44
C GLY A 68 -5.72 2.28 -3.62
N LEU A 69 -4.93 1.45 -4.27
CA LEU A 69 -3.72 0.85 -3.71
C LEU A 69 -2.54 1.15 -4.64
N HIS A 70 -1.41 1.48 -4.05
CA HIS A 70 -0.19 1.84 -4.75
C HIS A 70 1.00 1.17 -4.08
N PHE A 71 1.88 0.59 -4.88
CA PHE A 71 3.01 -0.21 -4.42
C PHE A 71 4.23 0.09 -5.27
N VAL A 72 5.35 0.41 -4.61
CA VAL A 72 6.66 0.64 -5.24
C VAL A 72 7.62 -0.37 -4.64
N GLY A 73 8.10 -1.30 -5.46
CA GLY A 73 8.76 -2.49 -4.94
C GLY A 73 9.16 -3.50 -6.01
N PRO A 74 9.88 -4.58 -5.63
CA PRO A 74 10.04 -5.73 -6.52
C PRO A 74 8.69 -6.40 -6.78
N VAL A 75 8.51 -7.00 -7.96
CA VAL A 75 7.33 -7.78 -8.36
C VAL A 75 5.98 -7.07 -8.16
N ALA A 76 5.96 -5.75 -8.39
CA ALA A 76 4.79 -4.91 -8.12
C ALA A 76 3.56 -5.33 -8.93
N GLY A 77 3.76 -5.86 -10.14
CA GLY A 77 2.66 -6.40 -10.95
C GLY A 77 1.98 -7.60 -10.29
N GLU A 78 2.75 -8.55 -9.78
CA GLU A 78 2.22 -9.74 -9.11
C GLU A 78 1.47 -9.37 -7.82
N VAL A 79 2.03 -8.44 -7.04
CA VAL A 79 1.42 -7.93 -5.81
C VAL A 79 0.06 -7.30 -6.11
N ILE A 80 0.01 -6.33 -7.03
CA ILE A 80 -1.20 -5.54 -7.29
C ILE A 80 -2.29 -6.35 -8.01
N GLN A 81 -1.94 -7.37 -8.78
CA GLN A 81 -2.91 -8.22 -9.47
C GLN A 81 -3.93 -8.85 -8.51
N GLY A 82 -3.47 -9.39 -7.37
CA GLY A 82 -4.36 -9.98 -6.36
C GLY A 82 -5.27 -8.93 -5.70
N PHE A 83 -4.70 -7.80 -5.31
CA PHE A 83 -5.46 -6.70 -4.71
C PHE A 83 -6.47 -6.05 -5.67
N ALA A 84 -6.22 -6.10 -6.98
CA ALA A 84 -7.18 -5.61 -7.97
C ALA A 84 -8.49 -6.39 -7.94
N ALA A 85 -8.44 -7.71 -7.72
CA ALA A 85 -9.62 -8.53 -7.51
C ALA A 85 -10.32 -8.15 -6.19
N ALA A 86 -9.58 -7.95 -5.11
CA ALA A 86 -10.13 -7.54 -3.81
C ALA A 86 -10.87 -6.19 -3.88
N ILE A 87 -10.28 -5.17 -4.54
CA ILE A 87 -10.97 -3.88 -4.76
C ILE A 87 -12.26 -4.07 -5.55
N LYS A 88 -12.26 -4.94 -6.57
CA LYS A 88 -13.48 -5.23 -7.34
C LYS A 88 -14.58 -5.85 -6.48
N CYS A 89 -14.21 -6.58 -5.44
CA CYS A 89 -15.11 -7.17 -4.45
C CYS A 89 -15.50 -6.21 -3.30
N GLY A 90 -15.08 -4.94 -3.34
CA GLY A 90 -15.44 -3.95 -2.33
C GLY A 90 -14.58 -3.98 -1.07
N LEU A 91 -13.28 -4.25 -1.22
CA LEU A 91 -12.31 -4.24 -0.12
C LEU A 91 -12.43 -3.00 0.79
N THR A 92 -12.48 -3.21 2.10
CA THR A 92 -12.39 -2.17 3.14
C THR A 92 -11.04 -2.23 3.88
N MET A 93 -10.66 -1.13 4.53
CA MET A 93 -9.47 -1.13 5.39
C MET A 93 -9.57 -2.14 6.53
N GLU A 94 -10.77 -2.33 7.11
CA GLU A 94 -11.00 -3.34 8.14
C GLU A 94 -10.73 -4.77 7.62
N GLN A 95 -11.24 -5.11 6.43
CA GLN A 95 -10.96 -6.41 5.80
C GLN A 95 -9.47 -6.59 5.51
N LEU A 96 -8.81 -5.53 5.03
CA LEU A 96 -7.38 -5.56 4.72
C LEU A 96 -6.54 -5.78 5.98
N MET A 97 -6.81 -5.05 7.06
CA MET A 97 -6.08 -5.16 8.34
C MET A 97 -6.36 -6.47 9.08
N ASN A 98 -7.53 -7.07 8.88
CA ASN A 98 -7.88 -8.38 9.45
C ASN A 98 -7.35 -9.56 8.62
N THR A 99 -6.77 -9.31 7.44
CA THR A 99 -6.16 -10.37 6.62
C THR A 99 -4.80 -10.76 7.20
N VAL A 100 -4.57 -12.06 7.36
CA VAL A 100 -3.26 -12.59 7.81
C VAL A 100 -2.28 -12.57 6.63
N GLY A 101 -1.17 -11.85 6.81
CA GLY A 101 -0.08 -11.79 5.83
C GLY A 101 0.67 -13.12 5.69
N ILE A 102 1.19 -13.38 4.49
CA ILE A 102 2.11 -14.50 4.24
C ILE A 102 3.53 -14.00 4.48
N HIS A 103 4.29 -14.68 5.34
CA HIS A 103 5.63 -14.23 5.74
C HIS A 103 6.74 -15.20 5.30
N PRO A 104 7.90 -14.72 4.81
CA PRO A 104 8.22 -13.32 4.47
C PRO A 104 7.82 -12.98 3.03
N THR A 105 6.94 -11.99 2.82
CA THR A 105 6.59 -11.51 1.48
C THR A 105 6.43 -10.00 1.43
N VAL A 106 6.78 -9.36 0.31
CA VAL A 106 6.57 -7.91 0.15
C VAL A 106 5.09 -7.50 0.11
N ALA A 107 4.19 -8.43 -0.21
CA ALA A 107 2.75 -8.17 -0.25
C ALA A 107 2.12 -8.10 1.14
N GLU A 108 2.72 -8.73 2.16
CA GLU A 108 2.21 -8.74 3.54
C GLU A 108 2.15 -7.33 4.14
N GLU A 109 2.96 -6.40 3.63
CA GLU A 109 3.01 -5.03 4.13
C GLU A 109 1.67 -4.30 4.00
N PHE A 110 0.83 -4.65 3.01
CA PHE A 110 -0.51 -4.09 2.91
C PHE A 110 -1.40 -4.46 4.10
N THR A 111 -1.20 -5.64 4.72
CA THR A 111 -2.01 -6.07 5.88
C THR A 111 -1.51 -5.45 7.19
N ARG A 112 -0.39 -4.70 7.16
CA ARG A 112 0.26 -4.10 8.33
C ARG A 112 0.16 -2.57 8.36
N LEU A 113 -0.54 -1.97 7.40
CA LEU A 113 -0.74 -0.53 7.29
C LEU A 113 -1.54 0.05 8.47
N ASN A 114 -0.88 0.80 9.35
CA ASN A 114 -1.50 1.46 10.51
C ASN A 114 -1.15 2.96 10.66
N ILE A 115 -0.17 3.46 9.92
CA ILE A 115 0.22 4.88 9.91
C ILE A 115 -0.56 5.60 8.83
N THR A 116 -1.20 6.72 9.19
CA THR A 116 -1.87 7.58 8.23
C THR A 116 -1.08 8.86 8.00
N LYS A 117 -1.11 9.40 6.77
CA LYS A 117 -0.49 10.69 6.46
C LYS A 117 -1.01 11.81 7.35
N ARG A 118 -2.33 11.84 7.60
CA ARG A 118 -2.99 12.84 8.47
C ARG A 118 -2.45 12.82 9.90
N SER A 119 -1.99 11.68 10.39
CA SER A 119 -1.43 11.55 11.74
C SER A 119 -0.04 12.19 11.89
N GLY A 120 0.67 12.44 10.79
CA GLY A 120 2.04 13.00 10.81
C GLY A 120 3.10 12.07 11.41
N LYS A 121 2.78 10.82 11.71
CA LYS A 121 3.75 9.82 12.22
C LYS A 121 4.73 9.39 11.12
N ASP A 122 5.93 8.99 11.53
CA ASP A 122 6.97 8.52 10.61
C ASP A 122 6.62 7.14 10.01
N PRO A 123 6.41 7.01 8.69
CA PRO A 123 6.04 5.76 8.03
C PRO A 123 7.22 4.77 7.85
N ASN A 124 8.44 5.11 8.31
CA ASN A 124 9.58 4.21 8.19
C ASN A 124 9.48 3.05 9.20
N PRO A 125 9.85 1.82 8.78
CA PRO A 125 9.85 0.67 9.67
C PRO A 125 10.94 0.82 10.73
N ALA A 126 10.64 0.44 11.98
CA ALA A 126 11.62 0.41 13.05
C ALA A 126 12.81 -0.48 12.65
N SER A 127 14.04 -0.12 13.03
CA SER A 127 15.27 -0.67 12.42
C SER A 127 15.38 -2.20 12.36
N CYS A 128 14.74 -2.92 13.30
CA CYS A 128 14.75 -4.39 13.41
C CYS A 128 13.45 -5.08 12.95
N CYS A 129 12.44 -4.32 12.53
CA CYS A 129 11.19 -4.86 12.02
C CYS A 129 11.25 -4.83 10.50
N SER A 130 10.90 -5.96 9.87
CA SER A 130 10.34 -5.94 8.52
C SER A 130 9.10 -5.09 8.53
#